data_AF-A0A8T5QSJ3-F1
#
_entry.id   AF-A0A8T5QSJ3-F1
#
_cell.length_a   1.000
_cell.length_b   1.000
_cell.length_c   1.000
_cell.angle_alpha   90.00
_cell.angle_beta   90.00
_cell.angle_gamma   90.00
#
_symmetry.space_group_name_H-M   'P 1'
#
loop_
_entity.id
_entity.type
_entity.pdbx_description
1 polymer ?
#
loop_
_entity_poly.entity_id
_entity_poly.type
_entity_poly.pdbx_seq_one_letter_code
_entity_poly.pdbx_strand_id
1 'polypeptide(L)'
;MTVVKDVFVFLDNLGMWDVVIPFIFVFTVVYAVLEKTKVLGADEDGTPKHRFNAMAAFVIGFLTLIAAESLNIINRFSQWMVILILMAVLLLMLISFFGIKKDIRKTRYGMLVIFIAFCIVALYALGWLDLLDLSALRRYEGIIIGILVFFVIMWVILREPKKETEEEKKKKAAEEKKKAEEKPAENPEIKTITPEEFEQLSPEEQEKVMETTRKLMGRI
;
A
#
# COMPACT_ATOMS: atom_id res chain seq x y z
N MET A 1 -27.09 14.64 47.50
CA MET A 1 -26.87 13.52 46.55
C MET A 1 -25.74 13.79 45.54
N THR A 2 -24.94 14.84 45.69
CA THR A 2 -23.82 15.19 44.78
C THR A 2 -22.58 14.32 44.96
N VAL A 3 -22.17 14.08 46.22
CA VAL A 3 -20.94 13.30 46.53
C VAL A 3 -20.91 11.91 45.90
N VAL A 4 -22.05 11.19 45.88
CA VAL A 4 -22.12 9.86 45.30
C VAL A 4 -21.94 9.90 43.78
N LYS A 5 -22.53 10.89 43.10
CA LYS A 5 -22.33 11.07 41.65
C LYS A 5 -20.89 11.40 41.32
N ASP A 6 -20.24 12.24 42.12
CA ASP A 6 -18.84 12.60 41.91
C ASP A 6 -17.91 11.39 42.07
N VAL A 7 -18.20 10.49 43.02
CA VAL A 7 -17.49 9.20 43.15
C VAL A 7 -17.73 8.30 41.94
N PHE A 8 -18.96 8.19 41.44
CA PHE A 8 -19.24 7.39 40.24
C PHE A 8 -18.56 7.96 38.98
N VAL A 9 -18.59 9.27 38.79
CA VAL A 9 -17.90 9.94 37.67
C VAL A 9 -16.39 9.77 37.81
N PHE A 10 -15.85 9.85 39.03
CA PHE A 10 -14.44 9.58 39.29
C PHE A 10 -14.06 8.14 38.94
N LEU A 11 -14.87 7.14 39.35
CA LEU A 11 -14.64 5.72 39.05
C LEU A 11 -14.76 5.41 37.55
N ASP A 12 -15.70 6.05 36.87
CA ASP A 12 -15.91 5.92 35.43
C ASP A 12 -14.71 6.51 34.66
N ASN A 13 -14.28 7.72 35.03
CA ASN A 13 -13.09 8.36 34.45
C ASN A 13 -11.80 7.58 34.75
N LEU A 14 -11.76 6.81 35.83
CA LEU A 14 -10.61 5.95 36.16
C LEU A 14 -10.54 4.70 35.26
N GLY A 15 -11.52 4.49 34.39
CA GLY A 15 -11.59 3.30 33.54
C GLY A 15 -11.92 2.03 34.33
N MET A 16 -12.60 2.15 35.48
CA MET A 16 -12.92 0.99 36.32
C MET A 16 -13.66 -0.08 35.52
N TRP A 17 -14.61 0.30 34.67
CA TRP A 17 -15.37 -0.66 33.87
C TRP A 17 -14.51 -1.34 32.79
N ASP A 18 -13.66 -0.57 32.12
CA ASP A 18 -12.79 -1.06 31.04
C ASP A 18 -11.69 -1.99 31.56
N VAL A 19 -11.32 -1.88 32.84
CA VAL A 19 -10.27 -2.67 33.48
C VAL A 19 -10.85 -3.85 34.27
N VAL A 20 -11.82 -3.59 35.15
CA VAL A 20 -12.29 -4.56 36.15
C VAL A 20 -13.17 -5.65 35.51
N ILE A 21 -14.04 -5.29 34.57
CA ILE A 21 -14.92 -6.27 33.91
C ILE A 21 -14.11 -7.34 33.17
N PRO A 22 -13.21 -7.00 32.22
CA PRO A 22 -12.45 -8.02 31.51
C PRO A 22 -11.50 -8.79 32.45
N PHE A 23 -10.96 -8.14 33.48
CA PHE A 23 -10.15 -8.81 34.50
C PHE A 23 -10.95 -9.91 35.22
N ILE A 24 -12.13 -9.60 35.76
CA ILE A 24 -12.98 -10.58 36.46
C ILE A 24 -13.38 -11.71 35.51
N PHE A 25 -13.67 -11.39 34.25
CA PHE A 25 -14.03 -12.39 33.24
C PHE A 25 -12.89 -13.38 33.00
N VAL A 26 -11.68 -12.89 32.69
CA VAL A 26 -10.51 -13.74 32.44
C VAL A 26 -10.11 -14.50 33.70
N PHE A 27 -10.07 -13.85 34.86
CA PHE A 27 -9.80 -14.47 36.15
C PHE A 27 -10.74 -15.65 36.40
N THR A 28 -12.06 -15.45 36.23
CA THR A 28 -13.08 -16.47 36.49
C THR A 28 -12.93 -17.65 35.53
N VAL A 29 -12.72 -17.38 34.24
CA VAL A 29 -12.55 -18.44 33.23
C VAL A 29 -11.28 -19.25 33.52
N VAL A 30 -10.15 -18.59 33.75
CA VAL A 30 -8.88 -19.26 34.03
C VAL A 30 -8.94 -20.04 35.34
N TYR A 31 -9.52 -19.44 36.39
CA TYR A 31 -9.72 -20.11 37.68
C TYR A 31 -10.57 -21.39 37.52
N ALA A 32 -11.72 -21.29 36.84
CA ALA A 32 -12.60 -22.42 36.59
C ALA A 32 -11.93 -23.53 35.76
N VAL A 33 -11.11 -23.15 34.77
CA VAL A 33 -10.33 -24.11 33.98
C VAL A 33 -9.28 -24.81 34.84
N LEU A 34 -8.50 -24.08 35.66
CA LEU A 34 -7.51 -24.68 36.56
C LEU A 34 -8.15 -25.59 37.61
N GLU A 35 -9.31 -25.22 38.11
CA GLU A 35 -10.08 -26.01 39.08
C GLU A 35 -10.66 -27.29 38.47
N LYS A 36 -11.17 -27.24 37.23
CA LYS A 36 -11.68 -28.43 36.52
C LYS A 36 -10.59 -29.38 36.08
N THR A 37 -9.44 -28.85 35.65
CA THR A 37 -8.35 -29.66 35.08
C THR A 37 -7.37 -30.17 36.14
N LYS A 38 -7.35 -29.56 37.34
CA LYS A 38 -6.42 -29.91 38.43
C LYS A 38 -4.94 -29.84 38.00
N VAL A 39 -4.59 -28.93 37.08
CA VAL A 39 -3.25 -28.79 36.50
C VAL A 39 -2.16 -28.53 37.54
N LEU A 40 -2.47 -27.79 38.61
CA LEU A 40 -1.52 -27.49 39.69
C LEU A 40 -1.47 -28.58 40.78
N GLY A 41 -2.09 -29.73 40.51
CA GLY A 41 -2.20 -30.85 41.43
C GLY A 41 -3.47 -30.86 42.26
N ALA A 42 -3.65 -31.96 42.97
CA ALA A 42 -4.70 -32.18 43.95
C ALA A 42 -4.07 -32.51 45.31
N ASP A 43 -4.79 -32.26 46.40
CA ASP A 43 -4.43 -32.78 47.72
C ASP A 43 -4.70 -34.30 47.80
N GLU A 44 -4.32 -34.93 48.91
CA GLU A 44 -4.45 -36.39 49.12
C GLU A 44 -5.90 -36.87 48.96
N ASP A 45 -6.87 -36.00 49.27
CA ASP A 45 -8.31 -36.25 49.12
C ASP A 45 -8.81 -36.11 47.68
N GLY A 46 -7.93 -35.84 46.72
CA GLY A 46 -8.27 -35.60 45.31
C GLY A 46 -8.93 -34.24 45.06
N THR A 47 -8.96 -33.35 46.05
CA THR A 47 -9.49 -31.98 45.93
C THR A 47 -8.48 -31.05 45.25
N PRO A 48 -8.90 -30.16 44.34
CA PRO A 48 -8.00 -29.21 43.71
C PRO A 48 -7.45 -28.19 44.73
N LYS A 49 -6.21 -27.78 44.55
CA LYS A 49 -5.56 -26.77 45.40
C LYS A 49 -6.09 -25.35 45.11
N HIS A 50 -7.25 -25.01 45.65
CA HIS A 50 -7.98 -23.76 45.38
C HIS A 50 -7.13 -22.48 45.53
N ARG A 51 -6.27 -22.40 46.56
CA ARG A 51 -5.43 -21.22 46.83
C ARG A 51 -4.39 -20.98 45.73
N PHE A 52 -3.76 -22.05 45.25
CA PHE A 52 -2.77 -21.97 44.17
C PHE A 52 -3.44 -21.64 42.84
N ASN A 53 -4.59 -22.26 42.55
CA ASN A 53 -5.38 -21.96 41.35
C ASN A 53 -5.84 -20.49 41.33
N ALA A 54 -6.32 -19.95 42.46
CA ALA A 54 -6.73 -18.57 42.57
C ALA A 54 -5.56 -17.59 42.35
N MET A 55 -4.40 -17.87 42.96
CA MET A 55 -3.21 -17.02 42.78
C MET A 55 -2.71 -17.05 41.33
N ALA A 56 -2.66 -18.22 40.69
CA ALA A 56 -2.26 -18.34 39.30
C ALA A 56 -3.23 -17.63 38.35
N ALA A 57 -4.55 -17.85 38.52
CA ALA A 57 -5.58 -17.19 37.71
C ALA A 57 -5.55 -15.66 37.89
N PHE A 58 -5.27 -15.18 39.10
CA PHE A 58 -5.11 -13.76 39.39
C PHE A 58 -3.92 -13.15 38.63
N VAL A 59 -2.75 -13.79 38.67
CA VAL A 59 -1.56 -13.35 37.92
C VAL A 59 -1.83 -13.34 36.41
N ILE A 60 -2.47 -14.39 35.87
CA ILE A 60 -2.82 -14.48 34.44
C ILE A 60 -3.84 -13.39 34.04
N GLY A 61 -4.84 -13.14 34.89
CA GLY A 61 -5.80 -12.05 34.69
C GLY A 61 -5.12 -10.68 34.59
N PHE A 62 -4.17 -10.40 35.49
CA PHE A 62 -3.37 -9.17 35.44
C PHE A 62 -2.49 -9.07 34.19
N LEU A 63 -1.84 -10.16 33.77
CA LEU A 63 -1.05 -10.17 32.53
C LEU A 63 -1.91 -9.85 31.30
N THR A 64 -3.16 -10.31 31.29
CA THR A 64 -4.08 -10.05 30.19
C THR A 64 -4.53 -8.60 30.15
N LEU A 65 -4.63 -7.93 31.30
CA LEU A 65 -4.92 -6.51 31.37
C LEU A 65 -3.85 -5.66 30.66
N ILE A 66 -2.57 -5.96 30.93
CA ILE A 66 -1.43 -5.29 30.30
C ILE A 66 -1.43 -5.54 28.77
N ALA A 67 -1.82 -6.75 28.36
CA ALA A 67 -1.96 -7.09 26.95
C ALA A 67 -3.11 -6.32 26.28
N ALA A 68 -4.23 -6.06 26.98
CA ALA A 68 -5.38 -5.35 26.44
C ALA A 68 -5.04 -3.90 26.06
N GLU A 69 -4.26 -3.19 26.87
CA GLU A 69 -3.77 -1.85 26.51
C GLU A 69 -2.90 -1.88 25.25
N SER A 70 -2.03 -2.89 25.15
CA SER A 70 -1.18 -3.09 23.97
C SER A 70 -2.01 -3.34 22.71
N LEU A 71 -3.12 -4.09 22.82
CA LEU A 71 -4.03 -4.33 21.69
C LEU A 71 -4.71 -3.05 21.20
N ASN A 72 -5.05 -2.11 22.09
CA ASN A 72 -5.61 -0.81 21.69
C ASN A 72 -4.61 0.02 20.87
N ILE A 73 -3.33 0.00 21.26
CA ILE A 73 -2.26 0.66 20.51
C ILE A 73 -2.10 -0.01 19.15
N ILE A 74 -2.09 -1.34 19.09
CA ILE A 74 -1.99 -2.10 17.84
C ILE A 74 -3.18 -1.79 16.92
N ASN A 75 -4.41 -1.74 17.44
CA ASN A 75 -5.59 -1.45 16.63
C ASN A 75 -5.53 -0.03 16.04
N ARG A 76 -5.11 0.95 16.84
CA ARG A 76 -4.89 2.33 16.35
C ARG A 76 -3.80 2.38 15.27
N PHE A 77 -2.71 1.67 15.48
CA PHE A 77 -1.62 1.59 14.49
C PHE A 77 -2.05 0.86 13.20
N SER A 78 -2.86 -0.19 13.33
CA SER A 78 -3.41 -0.96 12.21
C SER A 78 -4.26 -0.09 11.29
N GLN A 79 -5.10 0.78 11.86
CA GLN A 79 -5.90 1.74 11.07
C GLN A 79 -5.02 2.67 10.23
N TRP A 80 -3.92 3.19 10.80
CA TRP A 80 -2.97 4.02 10.05
C TRP A 80 -2.25 3.25 8.95
N MET A 81 -1.89 1.98 9.21
CA MET A 81 -1.29 1.11 8.19
C MET A 81 -2.22 0.88 7.00
N VAL A 82 -3.51 0.63 7.25
CA VAL A 82 -4.51 0.45 6.17
C VAL A 82 -4.63 1.71 5.32
N ILE A 83 -4.70 2.89 5.94
CA ILE A 83 -4.76 4.17 5.22
C ILE A 83 -3.49 4.38 4.37
N LEU A 84 -2.32 4.07 4.92
CA LEU A 84 -1.04 4.21 4.21
C LEU A 84 -0.97 3.29 2.98
N ILE A 85 -1.41 2.04 3.11
CA ILE A 85 -1.48 1.08 2.00
C ILE A 85 -2.45 1.60 0.92
N LEU A 86 -3.65 2.04 1.31
CA LEU A 86 -4.65 2.56 0.38
C LEU A 86 -4.10 3.78 -0.37
N MET A 87 -3.41 4.66 0.34
CA MET A 87 -2.74 5.83 -0.23
C MET A 87 -1.64 5.46 -1.22
N ALA A 88 -0.81 4.45 -0.91
CA ALA A 88 0.22 3.97 -1.82
C ALA A 88 -0.41 3.42 -3.12
N VAL A 89 -1.51 2.67 -3.01
CA VAL A 89 -2.25 2.15 -4.17
C VAL A 89 -2.84 3.29 -5.01
N LEU A 90 -3.46 4.30 -4.40
CA LEU A 90 -3.97 5.48 -5.11
C LEU A 90 -2.87 6.24 -5.84
N LEU A 91 -1.69 6.36 -5.22
CA LEU A 91 -0.54 7.03 -5.82
C LEU A 91 -0.04 6.26 -7.05
N LEU A 92 0.10 4.94 -6.95
CA LEU A 92 0.45 4.08 -8.09
C LEU A 92 -0.58 4.18 -9.23
N MET A 93 -1.87 4.22 -8.90
CA MET A 93 -2.94 4.40 -9.87
C MET A 93 -2.86 5.77 -10.56
N LEU A 94 -2.53 6.83 -9.81
CA LEU A 94 -2.33 8.17 -10.35
C LEU A 94 -1.13 8.20 -11.31
N ILE A 95 0.00 7.61 -10.92
CA ILE A 95 1.19 7.49 -11.77
C ILE A 95 0.86 6.74 -13.06
N SER A 96 0.10 5.64 -12.95
CA SER A 96 -0.35 4.83 -14.08
C SER A 96 -1.25 5.65 -15.03
N PHE A 97 -2.22 6.39 -14.47
CA PHE A 97 -3.16 7.22 -15.24
C PHE A 97 -2.46 8.34 -16.02
N PHE A 98 -1.45 8.98 -15.43
CA PHE A 98 -0.70 10.04 -16.10
C PHE A 98 0.23 9.53 -17.22
N GLY A 99 0.31 8.21 -17.43
CA GLY A 99 0.86 7.60 -18.64
C GLY A 99 2.22 8.18 -19.02
N ILE A 100 3.26 7.85 -18.25
CA ILE A 100 4.64 8.32 -18.44
C ILE A 100 5.16 7.90 -19.83
N LYS A 101 4.80 8.65 -20.87
CA LYS A 101 5.37 8.53 -22.21
C LYS A 101 6.59 9.46 -22.30
N LYS A 102 7.56 8.98 -23.07
CA LYS A 102 9.02 9.22 -23.05
C LYS A 102 9.53 10.67 -23.06
N ASP A 103 8.69 11.71 -23.09
CA ASP A 103 9.12 13.11 -23.07
C ASP A 103 9.29 13.62 -21.63
N ILE A 104 10.40 13.18 -21.03
CA ILE A 104 10.63 13.19 -19.59
C ILE A 104 11.04 14.57 -19.03
N ARG A 105 11.51 15.52 -19.87
CA ARG A 105 12.12 16.77 -19.35
C ARG A 105 11.13 17.84 -18.91
N LYS A 106 9.97 17.97 -19.56
CA LYS A 106 8.96 19.00 -19.20
C LYS A 106 7.90 18.48 -18.22
N THR A 107 7.67 17.17 -18.22
CA THR A 107 6.64 16.48 -17.43
C THR A 107 7.09 16.22 -15.98
N ARG A 108 8.41 16.19 -15.72
CA ARG A 108 9.01 15.96 -14.38
C ARG A 108 8.53 16.94 -13.32
N TYR A 109 8.48 18.24 -13.62
CA TYR A 109 8.04 19.25 -12.64
C TYR A 109 6.54 19.15 -12.33
N GLY A 110 5.72 18.80 -13.32
CA GLY A 110 4.28 18.60 -13.11
C GLY A 110 3.98 17.42 -12.19
N MET A 111 4.66 16.30 -12.40
CA MET A 111 4.52 15.10 -11.57
C MET A 111 5.01 15.35 -10.14
N LEU A 112 6.12 16.06 -9.97
CA LEU A 112 6.68 16.36 -8.65
C LEU A 112 5.76 17.29 -7.84
N VAL A 113 5.14 18.30 -8.47
CA VAL A 113 4.16 19.17 -7.80
C VAL A 113 2.91 18.39 -7.38
N ILE A 114 2.37 17.52 -8.24
CA ILE A 114 1.21 16.68 -7.91
C ILE A 114 1.56 15.69 -6.78
N PHE A 115 2.76 15.10 -6.82
CA PHE A 115 3.26 14.21 -5.79
C PHE A 115 3.40 14.94 -4.44
N ILE A 116 3.99 16.14 -4.42
CA ILE A 116 4.09 16.96 -3.20
C ILE A 116 2.70 17.33 -2.68
N ALA A 117 1.78 17.78 -3.54
CA ALA A 117 0.42 18.10 -3.14
C ALA A 117 -0.31 16.88 -2.54
N PHE A 118 -0.15 15.71 -3.15
CA PHE A 118 -0.70 14.46 -2.64
C PHE A 118 -0.07 14.06 -1.30
N CYS A 119 1.26 14.16 -1.16
CA CYS A 119 1.96 13.91 0.10
C CYS A 119 1.50 14.87 1.22
N ILE A 120 1.20 16.13 0.90
CA ILE A 120 0.66 17.08 1.88
C ILE A 120 -0.74 16.66 2.34
N VAL A 121 -1.63 16.29 1.41
CA VAL A 121 -2.98 15.80 1.74
C VAL A 121 -2.92 14.51 2.55
N ALA A 122 -2.00 13.61 2.20
CA ALA A 122 -1.70 12.38 2.91
C ALA A 122 -1.22 12.61 4.35
N LEU A 123 -0.23 13.48 4.53
CA LEU A 123 0.31 13.86 5.84
C LEU A 123 -0.75 14.55 6.71
N TYR A 124 -1.63 15.33 6.08
CA TYR A 124 -2.80 15.91 6.73
C TYR A 124 -3.78 14.83 7.19
N ALA A 125 -4.15 13.88 6.32
CA ALA A 125 -5.06 12.79 6.66
C ALA A 125 -4.52 11.87 7.77
N LEU A 126 -3.20 11.72 7.87
CA LEU A 126 -2.53 11.00 8.95
C LEU A 126 -2.55 11.73 10.31
N GLY A 127 -3.07 12.96 10.37
CA GLY A 127 -3.09 13.76 11.59
C GLY A 127 -1.67 14.18 12.05
N TRP A 128 -0.65 14.02 11.20
CA TRP A 128 0.71 14.38 11.55
C TRP A 128 0.88 15.89 11.71
N LEU A 129 -0.01 16.67 11.09
CA LEU A 129 -0.12 18.12 11.30
C LEU A 129 -0.64 18.50 12.70
N ASP A 130 -1.33 17.59 13.42
CA ASP A 130 -1.75 17.84 14.81
C ASP A 130 -0.55 17.88 15.78
N LEU A 131 0.57 17.21 15.45
CA LEU A 131 1.81 17.24 16.24
C LEU A 131 2.51 18.61 16.23
N LEU A 132 2.23 19.46 15.24
CA LEU A 132 2.85 20.79 15.09
C LEU A 132 2.15 21.89 15.91
N ASP A 133 1.18 21.56 16.75
CA ASP A 133 0.37 22.48 17.59
C ASP A 133 -0.10 23.73 16.83
N LEU A 134 -0.62 23.53 15.61
CA LEU A 134 -1.23 24.57 14.79
C LEU A 134 -2.69 24.80 15.21
N SER A 135 -2.94 24.88 16.53
CA SER A 135 -4.27 25.00 17.13
C SER A 135 -5.08 26.21 16.61
N ALA A 136 -4.41 27.28 16.19
CA ALA A 136 -5.03 28.45 15.55
C ALA A 136 -5.56 28.18 14.13
N LEU A 137 -4.97 27.21 13.40
CA LEU A 137 -5.36 26.84 12.04
C LEU A 137 -6.45 25.77 12.01
N ARG A 138 -6.66 25.00 13.09
CA ARG A 138 -7.73 24.00 13.22
C ARG A 138 -9.13 24.56 12.92
N ARG A 139 -9.35 25.83 13.27
CA ARG A 139 -10.64 26.51 12.98
C ARG A 139 -10.89 26.76 11.50
N TYR A 140 -9.84 26.80 10.69
CA TYR A 140 -9.87 27.12 9.26
C TYR A 140 -9.46 25.95 8.36
N GLU A 141 -9.19 24.77 8.92
CA GLU A 141 -8.70 23.59 8.19
C GLU A 141 -9.54 23.26 6.96
N GLY A 142 -10.86 23.16 7.12
CA GLY A 142 -11.76 22.84 6.00
C GLY A 142 -11.74 23.89 4.88
N ILE A 143 -11.58 25.17 5.23
CA ILE A 143 -11.58 26.28 4.26
C ILE A 143 -10.25 26.31 3.51
N ILE A 144 -9.13 26.13 4.21
CA ILE A 144 -7.80 26.14 3.61
C ILE A 144 -7.64 24.96 2.64
N ILE A 145 -8.12 23.77 3.03
CA ILE A 145 -8.10 22.57 2.17
C ILE A 145 -8.99 22.76 0.95
N GLY A 146 -10.20 23.29 1.15
CA GLY A 146 -11.12 23.59 0.05
C GLY A 146 -10.49 24.53 -0.98
N ILE A 147 -9.85 25.60 -0.52
CA ILE A 147 -9.16 26.57 -1.39
C ILE A 147 -7.98 25.91 -2.10
N LEU A 148 -7.15 25.13 -1.40
CA LEU A 148 -5.98 24.49 -1.99
C LEU A 148 -6.37 23.48 -3.07
N VAL A 149 -7.35 22.61 -2.79
CA VAL A 149 -7.88 21.64 -3.77
C VAL A 149 -8.48 22.36 -4.98
N PHE A 150 -9.25 23.43 -4.75
CA PHE A 150 -9.80 24.25 -5.82
C PHE A 150 -8.70 24.81 -6.73
N PHE A 151 -7.63 25.39 -6.18
CA PHE A 151 -6.51 25.91 -6.96
C PHE A 151 -5.74 24.82 -7.71
N VAL A 152 -5.57 23.64 -7.12
CA VAL A 152 -4.93 22.49 -7.80
C VAL A 152 -5.77 22.04 -8.99
N ILE A 153 -7.09 21.89 -8.81
CA ILE A 153 -8.01 21.51 -9.89
C ILE A 153 -8.00 22.60 -10.98
N MET A 154 -8.11 23.87 -10.59
CA MET A 154 -8.11 24.99 -11.50
C MET A 154 -6.79 25.06 -12.29
N TRP A 155 -5.65 24.80 -11.65
CA TRP A 155 -4.33 24.75 -12.30
C TRP A 155 -4.19 23.55 -13.26
N VAL A 156 -4.78 22.40 -12.93
CA VAL A 156 -4.81 21.22 -13.81
C VAL A 156 -5.69 21.48 -15.04
N ILE A 157 -6.85 22.13 -14.86
CA ILE A 157 -7.78 22.44 -15.97
C ILE A 157 -7.24 23.56 -16.86
N LEU A 158 -6.62 24.60 -16.29
CA LEU A 158 -6.03 25.73 -17.03
C LEU A 158 -4.75 25.38 -17.78
N ARG A 159 -4.18 24.19 -17.57
CA ARG A 159 -3.10 23.69 -18.42
C ARG A 159 -3.65 23.33 -19.78
N GLU A 160 -3.74 24.33 -20.65
CA GLU A 160 -4.06 24.12 -22.05
C GLU A 160 -3.09 23.10 -22.66
N PRO A 161 -3.59 22.13 -23.45
CA PRO A 161 -2.73 21.20 -24.17
C PRO A 161 -1.88 22.03 -25.12
N LYS A 162 -0.56 21.99 -24.90
CA LYS A 162 0.40 22.69 -25.74
C LYS A 162 0.25 22.15 -27.16
N LYS A 163 -0.38 22.92 -28.05
CA LYS A 163 -0.48 22.58 -29.47
C LYS A 163 0.95 22.35 -29.98
N GLU A 164 1.24 21.13 -30.42
CA GLU A 164 2.47 20.82 -31.16
C GLU A 164 2.57 21.86 -32.29
N THR A 165 3.57 22.73 -32.22
CA THR A 165 3.81 23.76 -33.22
C THR A 165 3.98 23.06 -34.57
N GLU A 166 3.32 23.54 -35.63
CA GLU A 166 3.36 22.92 -36.98
C GLU A 166 4.78 22.62 -37.49
N GLU A 167 5.79 23.35 -37.01
CA GLU A 167 7.21 23.09 -37.30
C GLU A 167 7.68 21.69 -36.86
N GLU A 168 7.17 21.16 -35.75
CA GLU A 168 7.54 19.84 -35.23
C GLU A 168 6.90 18.72 -36.05
N LYS A 169 5.68 18.94 -36.56
CA LYS A 169 5.03 18.05 -37.54
C LYS A 169 5.75 18.05 -38.88
N LYS A 170 6.19 19.22 -39.36
CA LYS A 170 6.98 19.34 -40.61
C LYS A 170 8.35 18.66 -40.49
N LYS A 171 9.02 18.76 -39.34
CA LYS A 171 10.30 18.07 -39.10
C LYS A 171 10.14 16.54 -39.06
N LYS A 172 9.13 16.02 -38.35
CA LYS A 172 8.85 14.57 -38.31
C LYS A 172 8.50 14.02 -39.69
N ALA A 173 7.70 14.74 -40.48
CA ALA A 173 7.35 14.34 -41.85
C ALA A 173 8.56 14.36 -42.81
N ALA A 174 9.49 15.30 -42.64
CA ALA A 174 10.73 15.34 -43.43
C ALA A 174 11.70 14.20 -43.05
N GLU A 175 11.74 13.82 -41.77
CA GLU A 175 12.59 12.74 -41.26
C GLU A 175 12.06 11.34 -41.65
N GLU A 176 10.73 11.15 -41.66
CA GLU A 176 10.10 9.93 -42.21
C GLU A 176 10.31 9.79 -43.71
N LYS A 177 10.21 10.87 -44.50
CA LYS A 177 10.51 10.82 -45.94
C LYS A 177 11.95 10.43 -46.22
N LYS A 178 12.92 10.96 -45.46
CA LYS A 178 14.32 10.54 -45.59
C LYS A 178 14.55 9.07 -45.22
N LYS A 179 13.89 8.56 -44.16
CA LYS A 179 13.98 7.13 -43.79
C LYS A 179 13.29 6.19 -44.77
N ALA A 180 12.27 6.66 -45.50
CA ALA A 180 11.61 5.88 -46.55
C ALA A 180 12.48 5.76 -47.82
N GLU A 181 13.26 6.79 -48.15
CA GLU A 181 14.20 6.76 -49.29
C GLU A 181 15.51 5.99 -49.00
N GLU A 182 15.86 5.78 -47.73
CA GLU A 182 17.12 5.13 -47.34
C GLU A 182 16.97 3.65 -46.94
N LYS A 183 15.77 3.06 -47.03
CA LYS A 183 15.63 1.60 -46.88
C LYS A 183 16.17 0.91 -48.14
N PRO A 184 17.23 0.09 -48.04
CA PRO A 184 17.70 -0.71 -49.16
C PRO A 184 16.58 -1.63 -49.61
N ALA A 185 16.44 -1.79 -50.92
CA ALA A 185 15.49 -2.70 -51.56
C ALA A 185 15.39 -4.03 -50.79
N GLU A 186 14.15 -4.42 -50.52
CA GLU A 186 13.75 -5.69 -49.93
C GLU A 186 14.68 -6.84 -50.32
N ASN A 187 15.30 -7.42 -49.29
CA ASN A 187 15.94 -8.72 -49.35
C ASN A 187 14.90 -9.73 -49.89
N PRO A 188 15.21 -10.50 -50.95
CA PRO A 188 14.26 -11.40 -51.59
C PRO A 188 13.63 -12.35 -50.56
N GLU A 189 12.31 -12.50 -50.69
CA GLU A 189 11.44 -13.37 -49.91
C GLU A 189 12.16 -14.61 -49.37
N ILE A 190 12.40 -14.64 -48.05
CA ILE A 190 12.70 -15.88 -47.36
C ILE A 190 11.39 -16.67 -47.34
N LYS A 191 11.16 -17.47 -48.39
CA LYS A 191 10.12 -18.49 -48.39
C LYS A 191 10.37 -19.39 -47.18
N THR A 192 9.41 -19.42 -46.26
CA THR A 192 9.41 -20.36 -45.14
C THR A 192 9.27 -21.76 -45.70
N ILE A 193 10.38 -22.52 -45.74
CA ILE A 193 10.39 -23.92 -46.14
C ILE A 193 9.65 -24.71 -45.06
N THR A 194 8.62 -25.44 -45.45
CA THR A 194 7.89 -26.32 -44.52
C THR A 194 8.74 -27.56 -44.19
N PRO A 195 8.53 -28.22 -43.03
CA PRO A 195 9.33 -29.40 -42.64
C PRO A 195 9.29 -30.53 -43.69
N GLU A 196 8.17 -30.67 -44.39
CA GLU A 196 7.99 -31.67 -45.45
C GLU A 196 8.80 -31.33 -46.71
N GLU A 197 8.92 -30.05 -47.06
CA GLU A 197 9.77 -29.58 -48.16
C GLU A 197 11.26 -29.70 -47.82
N PHE A 198 11.63 -29.59 -46.54
CA PHE A 198 13.00 -29.78 -46.10
C PHE A 198 13.47 -31.23 -46.28
N GLU A 199 12.61 -32.21 -46.00
CA GLU A 199 12.92 -33.64 -46.19
C GLU A 199 13.06 -34.04 -47.67
N GLN A 200 12.45 -33.28 -48.59
CA GLN A 200 12.56 -33.52 -50.04
C GLN A 200 13.80 -32.90 -50.69
N LEU A 201 14.53 -32.04 -49.96
CA LEU A 201 15.78 -31.44 -50.45
C LEU A 201 16.90 -32.48 -50.48
N SER A 202 17.81 -32.33 -51.45
CA SER A 202 18.99 -33.17 -51.50
C SER A 202 19.87 -32.95 -50.25
N PRO A 203 20.66 -33.96 -49.82
CA PRO A 203 21.50 -33.83 -48.63
C PRO A 203 22.45 -32.61 -48.66
N GLU A 204 22.93 -32.22 -49.85
CA GLU A 204 23.79 -31.03 -50.03
C GLU A 204 23.04 -29.70 -49.83
N GLU A 205 21.74 -29.66 -50.13
CA GLU A 205 20.91 -28.47 -49.95
C GLU A 205 20.46 -28.31 -48.50
N GLN A 206 20.15 -29.42 -47.82
CA GLN A 206 19.85 -29.42 -46.39
C GLN A 206 21.02 -28.85 -45.58
N GLU A 207 22.26 -29.20 -45.94
CA GLU A 207 23.46 -28.70 -45.28
C GLU A 207 23.63 -27.18 -45.46
N LYS A 208 23.39 -26.64 -46.66
CA LYS A 208 23.46 -25.19 -46.94
C LYS A 208 22.42 -24.38 -46.15
N VAL A 209 21.20 -24.90 -46.04
CA VAL A 209 20.13 -24.26 -45.27
C VAL A 209 20.47 -24.26 -43.77
N MET A 210 21.01 -25.37 -43.26
CA MET A 210 21.48 -25.48 -41.87
C MET A 210 22.67 -24.55 -41.58
N GLU A 211 23.63 -24.42 -42.49
CA GLU A 211 24.78 -23.51 -42.33
C GLU A 211 24.32 -22.04 -42.30
N THR A 212 23.38 -21.67 -43.17
CA THR A 212 22.81 -20.33 -43.23
C THR A 212 22.04 -20.01 -41.95
N THR A 213 21.23 -20.95 -41.45
CA THR A 213 20.48 -20.81 -40.19
C THR A 213 21.44 -20.68 -39.00
N ARG A 214 22.53 -21.44 -38.98
CA ARG A 214 23.58 -21.35 -37.95
C ARG A 214 24.29 -19.99 -37.97
N LYS A 215 24.61 -19.45 -39.15
CA LYS A 215 25.21 -18.10 -39.29
C LYS A 215 24.29 -16.98 -38.80
N LEU A 216 22.98 -17.13 -38.97
CA LEU A 216 21.99 -16.16 -38.49
C LEU A 216 21.79 -16.23 -36.97
N MET A 217 21.72 -17.44 -36.40
CA MET A 217 21.61 -17.59 -34.94
C MET A 217 22.88 -17.15 -34.20
N GLY A 218 24.06 -17.29 -34.79
CA GLY A 218 25.31 -16.83 -34.17
C GLY A 218 25.52 -15.30 -34.14
N ARG A 219 24.60 -14.52 -34.73
CA ARG A 219 24.66 -13.05 -34.79
C ARG A 219 23.65 -12.33 -33.87
N ILE A 220 22.81 -13.08 -33.16
CA ILE A 220 21.88 -12.57 -32.14
C ILE A 220 22.59 -12.61 -30.78
#